data_AF-A0A9W4WQ31-F1
#
_entry.id   AF-A0A9W4WQ31-F1
#
_cell.length_a   1.000
_cell.length_b   1.000
_cell.length_c   1.000
_cell.angle_alpha   90.00
_cell.angle_beta   90.00
_cell.angle_gamma   90.00
#
_symmetry.space_group_name_H-M   'P 1'
#
loop_
_entity.id
_entity.type
_entity.pdbx_description
1 polymer ?
#
loop_
_entity_poly.entity_id
_entity_poly.type
_entity_poly.pdbx_seq_one_letter_code
_entity_poly.pdbx_strand_id
1 'polypeptide(L)'
;MPGWEDSSWGYHGDDGNTYFNDSKPYGPKFMTGDTIGCCLNFRNNTVFYTRNGMNLGIAFRKYLRNALYPCVGMLSPGGSIGANFGYKKFKYT
;
A
#
# COMPACT_ATOMS: atom_id res chain seq x y z
N MET A 1 7.89 7.34 7.87
CA MET A 1 6.70 6.73 7.20
C MET A 1 7.18 5.53 6.38
N PRO A 2 6.36 4.49 6.15
CA PRO A 2 6.78 3.34 5.33
C PRO A 2 7.25 3.79 3.94
N GLY A 3 8.38 3.28 3.46
CA GLY A 3 8.97 3.65 2.17
C GLY A 3 10.12 4.67 2.23
N TRP A 4 10.39 5.28 3.38
CA TRP A 4 11.48 6.25 3.53
C TRP A 4 12.85 5.63 3.86
N GLU A 5 12.89 4.38 4.32
CA GLU A 5 14.14 3.66 4.65
C GLU A 5 14.28 2.38 3.82
N ASP A 6 15.54 1.93 3.65
CA ASP A 6 16.04 0.87 2.74
C ASP A 6 15.38 -0.51 2.83
N SER A 7 14.42 -0.71 3.75
CA SER A 7 13.79 -2.00 4.03
C SER A 7 12.26 -1.99 3.93
N SER A 8 11.66 -0.86 3.52
CA SER A 8 10.21 -0.70 3.46
C SER A 8 9.79 -0.02 2.17
N TRP A 9 8.56 -0.28 1.75
CA TRP A 9 7.92 0.39 0.62
C TRP A 9 6.50 0.76 0.99
N GLY A 10 5.94 1.80 0.38
CA GLY A 10 4.62 2.31 0.73
C GLY A 10 3.95 3.10 -0.38
N TYR A 11 2.62 3.24 -0.29
CA TYR A 11 1.80 4.13 -1.10
C TYR A 11 1.16 5.15 -0.18
N HIS A 12 1.40 6.43 -0.44
CA HIS A 12 1.07 7.53 0.47
C HIS A 12 -0.19 8.26 -0.01
N GLY A 13 -1.07 8.59 0.94
CA GLY A 13 -2.40 9.13 0.63
C GLY A 13 -2.45 10.62 0.39
N ASP A 14 -1.47 11.36 0.93
CA ASP A 14 -1.38 12.82 0.84
C ASP A 14 -0.96 13.31 -0.55
N ASP A 15 -0.18 12.51 -1.30
CA ASP A 15 0.30 12.84 -2.64
C ASP A 15 -0.07 11.81 -3.72
N GLY A 16 -0.38 10.56 -3.35
CA GLY A 16 -0.65 9.49 -4.30
C GLY A 16 0.62 8.81 -4.85
N ASN A 17 1.77 9.05 -4.24
CA ASN A 17 3.05 8.52 -4.69
C ASN A 17 3.39 7.20 -3.99
N THR A 18 4.21 6.40 -4.66
CA THR A 18 4.91 5.27 -4.05
C THR A 18 6.26 5.70 -3.52
N TYR A 19 6.67 5.10 -2.40
CA TYR A 19 7.93 5.39 -1.72
C TYR A 19 8.74 4.10 -1.54
N PHE A 20 10.00 4.12 -2.00
CA PHE A 20 11.03 3.11 -1.73
C PHE A 20 12.39 3.79 -1.90
N ASN A 21 12.86 4.47 -0.85
CA ASN A 21 14.05 5.35 -0.83
C ASN A 21 13.96 6.61 -1.71
N ASP A 22 13.08 6.60 -2.72
CA ASP A 22 12.66 7.74 -3.51
C ASP A 22 11.13 7.80 -3.60
N SER A 23 10.61 8.93 -4.06
CA SER A 23 9.19 9.14 -4.34
C SER A 23 8.92 9.07 -5.84
N LYS A 24 7.86 8.36 -6.23
CA LYS A 24 7.44 8.24 -7.64
C LYS A 24 5.91 8.42 -7.78
N PRO A 25 5.44 9.19 -8.78
CA PRO A 25 4.02 9.23 -9.15
C PRO A 25 3.49 7.82 -9.43
N TYR A 26 2.33 7.51 -8.90
CA TYR A 26 1.75 6.17 -9.02
C TYR A 26 0.24 6.18 -9.18
N GLY A 27 -0.48 6.68 -8.17
CA GLY A 27 -1.93 6.62 -8.12
C GLY A 27 -2.54 7.94 -7.69
N PRO A 28 -3.88 8.03 -7.64
CA PRO A 28 -4.55 9.20 -7.09
C PRO A 28 -4.29 9.31 -5.58
N LYS A 29 -4.53 10.49 -4.99
CA LYS A 29 -4.65 10.62 -3.53
C LYS A 29 -5.82 9.78 -3.02
N PHE A 30 -5.74 9.32 -1.77
CA PHE A 30 -6.84 8.64 -1.10
C PHE A 30 -7.14 9.30 0.24
N MET A 31 -8.38 9.16 0.71
CA MET A 31 -8.91 9.90 1.83
C MET A 31 -9.88 9.06 2.68
N THR A 32 -10.42 9.69 3.73
CA THR A 32 -11.46 9.09 4.56
C THR A 32 -12.59 8.48 3.73
N GLY A 33 -12.91 7.21 4.02
CA GLY A 33 -13.93 6.44 3.30
C GLY A 33 -13.38 5.52 2.20
N ASP A 34 -12.18 5.79 1.69
CA ASP A 34 -11.52 4.89 0.75
C ASP A 34 -11.09 3.59 1.42
N THR A 35 -11.16 2.49 0.67
CA THR A 35 -10.55 1.20 1.04
C THR A 35 -9.35 0.95 0.14
N ILE A 36 -8.18 0.85 0.74
CA ILE A 36 -6.93 0.55 0.04
C ILE A 36 -6.59 -0.93 0.20
N GLY A 37 -6.42 -1.63 -0.92
CA GLY A 37 -5.87 -2.98 -0.95
C GLY A 37 -4.36 -2.94 -1.16
N CYS A 38 -3.62 -3.74 -0.39
CA CYS A 38 -2.19 -3.98 -0.58
C CYS A 38 -2.01 -5.39 -1.14
N CYS A 39 -1.57 -5.52 -2.39
CA CYS A 39 -1.60 -6.78 -3.10
C CYS A 39 -0.18 -7.25 -3.44
N LEU A 40 0.17 -8.46 -3.01
CA LEU A 40 1.45 -9.12 -3.27
C LEU A 40 1.23 -10.29 -4.21
N ASN A 41 1.90 -10.28 -5.35
CA ASN A 41 1.94 -11.40 -6.28
C ASN A 41 3.32 -12.07 -6.22
N PHE A 42 3.41 -13.17 -5.47
CA PHE A 42 4.63 -13.95 -5.31
C PHE A 42 5.06 -14.68 -6.58
N ARG A 43 4.14 -14.99 -7.50
CA ARG A 43 4.47 -15.64 -8.77
C ARG A 43 5.28 -14.71 -9.68
N ASN A 44 4.85 -13.45 -9.75
CA ASN A 44 5.45 -12.46 -10.64
C ASN A 44 6.44 -11.52 -9.93
N ASN A 45 6.62 -11.67 -8.61
CA ASN A 45 7.40 -10.77 -7.76
C ASN A 45 6.97 -9.30 -7.91
N THR A 46 5.66 -9.06 -7.91
CA THR A 46 5.10 -7.72 -8.06
C THR A 46 4.22 -7.32 -6.89
N VAL A 47 4.26 -6.05 -6.55
CA VAL A 47 3.35 -5.41 -5.61
C VAL A 47 2.52 -4.38 -6.37
N PHE A 48 1.23 -4.34 -6.06
CA PHE A 48 0.31 -3.31 -6.55
C PHE A 48 -0.67 -2.95 -5.45
N TYR A 49 -1.33 -1.80 -5.62
CA TYR A 49 -2.40 -1.36 -4.74
C TYR A 49 -3.72 -1.29 -5.48
N THR A 50 -4.81 -1.37 -4.73
CA THR A 50 -6.14 -1.08 -5.22
C THR A 50 -6.76 0.06 -4.42
N ARG A 51 -7.63 0.85 -5.06
CA ARG A 51 -8.49 1.82 -4.39
C ARG A 51 -9.94 1.48 -4.70
N ASN A 52 -10.72 1.15 -3.67
CA ASN A 52 -12.12 0.77 -3.79
C ASN A 52 -12.34 -0.34 -4.85
N GLY A 53 -11.40 -1.31 -4.89
CA GLY A 53 -11.42 -2.41 -5.86
C GLY A 53 -10.79 -2.12 -7.22
N MET A 54 -10.51 -0.85 -7.55
CA MET A 54 -9.83 -0.52 -8.80
C MET A 54 -8.32 -0.75 -8.69
N ASN A 55 -7.76 -1.58 -9.59
CA ASN A 55 -6.32 -1.84 -9.67
C ASN A 55 -5.58 -0.61 -10.20
N LEU A 56 -4.56 -0.15 -9.45
CA LEU A 56 -3.77 1.05 -9.78
C LEU A 56 -2.49 0.74 -10.59
N GLY A 57 -2.30 -0.51 -11.00
CA GLY A 57 -1.11 -0.96 -11.73
C GLY A 57 0.04 -1.34 -10.81
N ILE A 58 1.15 -1.80 -11.38
CA ILE A 58 2.28 -2.32 -10.60
C ILE A 58 3.05 -1.16 -9.96
N ALA A 59 3.15 -1.17 -8.63
CA ALA A 59 3.94 -0.23 -7.85
C ALA A 59 5.41 -0.64 -7.79
N PHE A 60 5.67 -1.91 -7.49
CA PHE A 60 7.04 -2.43 -7.29
C PHE A 60 7.23 -3.78 -7.99
N ARG A 61 8.43 -4.00 -8.55
CA ARG A 61 8.82 -5.25 -9.24
C ARG A 61 10.02 -5.94 -8.57
N LYS A 62 10.08 -6.00 -7.24
CA LYS A 62 11.26 -6.51 -6.51
C LYS A 62 10.88 -6.98 -5.09
N TYR A 63 11.82 -7.68 -4.43
CA TYR A 63 11.90 -7.89 -2.97
C TYR A 63 10.79 -8.68 -2.24
N LEU A 64 10.18 -9.69 -2.87
CA LEU A 64 9.27 -10.62 -2.16
C LEU A 64 9.97 -11.89 -1.61
N ARG A 65 11.30 -11.86 -1.43
CA ARG A 65 12.10 -13.05 -1.05
C ARG A 65 12.29 -13.24 0.45
N ASN A 66 12.09 -12.18 1.24
CA ASN A 66 12.23 -12.21 2.70
C ASN A 66 10.85 -12.21 3.36
N ALA A 67 10.80 -12.49 4.66
CA ALA A 67 9.59 -12.28 5.44
C ALA A 67 9.15 -10.81 5.32
N LEU A 68 7.88 -10.61 4.97
CA LEU A 68 7.26 -9.29 4.86
C LEU A 68 6.19 -9.15 5.93
N TYR A 69 6.09 -7.95 6.48
CA TYR A 69 5.11 -7.61 7.49
C TYR A 69 4.27 -6.44 6.99
N PRO A 70 2.94 -6.46 7.22
CA PRO A 70 2.12 -5.30 6.92
C PRO A 70 2.54 -4.13 7.81
N CYS A 71 2.61 -2.94 7.23
CA CYS A 71 2.99 -1.72 7.92
C CYS A 71 2.05 -0.57 7.52
N VAL A 72 1.63 0.22 8.50
CA VAL A 72 0.84 1.43 8.31
C VAL A 72 1.48 2.55 9.13
N GLY A 73 1.72 3.69 8.50
CA GLY A 73 2.14 4.92 9.17
C GLY A 73 1.06 5.98 9.05
N MET A 74 0.82 6.73 10.12
CA MET A 74 -0.13 7.85 10.14
C MET A 74 0.50 9.03 10.87
N LEU A 75 0.37 10.22 10.29
CA LEU A 75 0.84 11.48 10.89
C LEU A 75 -0.30 12.43 11.25
N SER A 76 -1.53 12.17 10.78
CA SER A 76 -2.68 13.03 11.04
C SER A 76 -3.18 12.86 12.49
N PRO A 77 -3.23 13.95 13.29
CA PRO A 77 -3.79 13.91 14.63
C PRO A 77 -5.24 13.40 14.61
N GLY A 78 -5.55 12.41 15.44
CA GLY A 78 -6.91 11.82 15.51
C GLY A 78 -7.32 10.97 14.31
N GLY A 79 -6.44 10.75 13.33
CA GLY A 79 -6.70 9.82 12.23
C GLY A 79 -6.79 8.38 12.73
N SER A 80 -7.70 7.59 12.16
CA SER A 80 -7.81 6.16 12.44
C SER A 80 -8.04 5.36 11.16
N ILE A 81 -7.66 4.08 11.21
CA ILE A 81 -7.89 3.12 10.14
C ILE A 81 -8.45 1.82 10.71
N GLY A 82 -9.20 1.09 9.89
CA GLY A 82 -9.49 -0.32 10.11
C GLY A 82 -8.63 -1.18 9.21
N ALA A 83 -7.97 -2.19 9.78
CA ALA A 83 -7.23 -3.19 9.00
C ALA A 83 -7.99 -4.52 8.97
N ASN A 84 -8.03 -5.15 7.79
CA ASN A 84 -8.56 -6.52 7.63
C ASN A 84 -7.51 -7.39 6.96
N PHE A 85 -6.92 -8.31 7.72
CA PHE A 85 -5.92 -9.27 7.23
C PHE A 85 -6.53 -10.62 6.82
N GLY A 86 -7.84 -10.65 6.56
CA GLY A 86 -8.58 -11.86 6.17
C GLY A 86 -9.48 -12.44 7.26
N TYR A 87 -9.60 -11.80 8.42
CA TYR A 87 -10.56 -12.22 9.47
C TYR A 87 -12.01 -12.09 9.00
N LYS A 88 -12.30 -11.11 8.14
CA LYS A 88 -13.58 -10.97 7.42
C LYS A 88 -13.30 -11.07 5.92
N LYS A 89 -14.33 -11.38 5.13
CA LYS A 89 -14.26 -11.29 3.66
C LYS A 89 -13.77 -9.90 3.25
N PHE A 90 -12.87 -9.83 2.27
CA PHE A 90 -12.45 -8.55 1.70
C PHE A 90 -13.65 -7.85 1.05
N LYS A 91 -13.72 -6.52 1.24
CA LYS A 91 -14.80 -5.69 0.70
C LYS A 91 -14.79 -5.66 -0.84
N TYR A 92 -13.60 -5.79 -1.43
CA TYR A 92 -13.36 -5.82 -2.87
C TYR A 92 -12.49 -7.03 -3.20
N THR A 93 -12.73 -7.65 -4.35
CA THR A 93 -12.00 -8.79 -4.91
C THR A 93 -11.39 -8.42 -6.25
#